data_AF-A0A9E4AAY0-F1
#
_entry.id   AF-A0A9E4AAY0-F1
#
_cell.length_a   1.000
_cell.length_b   1.000
_cell.length_c   1.000
_cell.angle_alpha   90.00
_cell.angle_beta   90.00
_cell.angle_gamma   90.00
#
_symmetry.space_group_name_H-M   'P 1'
#
loop_
_entity.id
_entity.type
_entity.pdbx_description
1 polymer ?
#
loop_
_entity_poly.entity_id
_entity_poly.type
_entity_poly.pdbx_seq_one_letter_code
_entity_poly.pdbx_strand_id
1 'polypeptide(L)'
;MSGIAAFCDRWGVEELALFGSVLRDDFGPDSDIDFLVRFKPGRTPGLFVAAQIRRELADMCRRRVDLVHRPTIERSRNYIRRKKILESARVVYAT
;
A
#
# COMPACT_ATOMS: atom_id res chain seq x y z
N MET A 1 -8.50 18.23 -4.82
CA MET A 1 -8.31 16.80 -5.09
C MET A 1 -7.52 16.20 -3.94
N SER A 2 -8.01 15.08 -3.40
CA SER A 2 -7.50 14.42 -2.20
C SER A 2 -6.00 14.16 -2.29
N GLY A 3 -5.23 14.47 -1.23
CA GLY A 3 -3.75 14.39 -1.24
C GLY A 3 -3.19 13.03 -1.69
N ILE A 4 -3.94 11.95 -1.48
CA ILE A 4 -3.59 10.59 -1.93
C ILE A 4 -3.54 10.46 -3.45
N ALA A 5 -4.48 11.05 -4.19
CA ALA A 5 -4.48 10.95 -5.65
C ALA A 5 -3.24 11.62 -6.26
N ALA A 6 -2.91 12.83 -5.80
CA ALA A 6 -1.71 13.55 -6.22
C ALA A 6 -0.41 12.81 -5.86
N PHE A 7 -0.38 12.18 -4.68
CA PHE A 7 0.73 11.31 -4.27
C PHE A 7 0.89 10.13 -5.24
N CYS A 8 -0.21 9.44 -5.55
CA CYS A 8 -0.20 8.28 -6.43
C CYS A 8 0.24 8.64 -7.85
N ASP A 9 -0.26 9.74 -8.40
CA ASP A 9 0.13 10.23 -9.73
C ASP A 9 1.62 10.56 -9.80
N ARG A 10 2.14 11.31 -8.82
CA ARG A 10 3.55 11.71 -8.79
C ARG A 10 4.48 10.50 -8.74
N TRP A 11 4.12 9.47 -7.98
CA TRP A 11 4.93 8.28 -7.80
C TRP A 11 4.67 7.18 -8.85
N GLY A 12 3.77 7.41 -9.81
CA GLY A 12 3.45 6.43 -10.85
C GLY A 12 2.79 5.18 -10.29
N VAL A 13 1.97 5.34 -9.24
CA VAL A 13 1.14 4.27 -8.68
C VAL A 13 -0.01 3.99 -9.64
N GLU A 14 -0.17 2.72 -10.00
CA GLU A 14 -1.31 2.21 -10.78
C GLU A 14 -2.48 1.85 -9.86
N GLU A 15 -2.18 1.26 -8.69
CA GLU A 15 -3.18 0.85 -7.71
C GLU A 15 -2.63 1.01 -6.29
N LEU A 16 -3.44 1.59 -5.40
CA LEU A 16 -3.18 1.63 -3.95
C LEU A 16 -4.39 1.06 -3.22
N ALA A 17 -4.16 0.10 -2.33
CA ALA A 17 -5.21 -0.54 -1.55
C ALA A 17 -4.82 -0.67 -0.07
N LEU A 18 -5.78 -0.52 0.83
CA LEU A 18 -5.63 -0.82 2.26
C LEU A 18 -5.87 -2.31 2.49
N PHE A 19 -5.11 -2.94 3.37
CA PHE A 19 -5.31 -4.34 3.75
C PHE A 19 -4.98 -4.56 5.22
N GLY A 20 -5.19 -5.78 5.72
CA GLY A 20 -4.67 -6.15 7.05
C GLY A 20 -5.45 -5.54 8.22
N SER A 21 -4.72 -5.04 9.21
CA SER A 21 -5.27 -4.65 10.51
C SER A 21 -6.20 -3.42 10.44
N VAL A 22 -5.98 -2.54 9.47
CA VAL A 22 -6.82 -1.35 9.21
C VAL A 22 -8.29 -1.67 8.89
N LEU A 23 -8.59 -2.92 8.55
CA LEU A 23 -9.93 -3.38 8.18
C LEU A 23 -10.65 -4.11 9.31
N ARG A 24 -10.02 -4.22 10.49
CA ARG A 24 -10.58 -4.93 11.64
C ARG A 24 -11.10 -3.95 12.69
N ASP A 25 -12.04 -4.40 13.50
CA ASP A 25 -12.69 -3.59 14.54
C ASP A 25 -11.76 -3.25 15.72
N ASP A 26 -10.62 -3.94 15.83
CA ASP A 26 -9.58 -3.70 16.83
C ASP A 26 -8.50 -2.69 16.37
N PHE A 27 -8.71 -2.02 15.22
CA PHE A 27 -7.81 -0.99 14.73
C PHE A 27 -7.78 0.22 15.68
N GLY A 28 -6.69 0.32 16.44
CA GLY A 28 -6.48 1.37 17.43
C GLY A 28 -5.63 2.53 16.91
N PRO A 29 -5.38 3.56 17.74
CA PRO A 29 -4.54 4.70 17.39
C PRO A 29 -3.05 4.34 17.19
N ASP A 30 -2.58 3.26 17.78
CA ASP A 30 -1.16 2.82 17.70
C ASP A 30 -0.88 1.84 16.56
N SER A 31 -1.91 1.37 15.84
CA SER A 31 -1.74 0.41 14.74
C SER A 31 -1.02 1.02 13.52
N ASP A 32 -0.26 0.20 12.81
CA ASP A 32 0.30 0.59 11.52
C ASP A 32 -0.80 0.56 10.43
N ILE A 33 -0.65 1.36 9.37
CA ILE A 33 -1.53 1.29 8.20
C ILE A 33 -0.85 0.48 7.11
N ASP A 34 -1.42 -0.68 6.79
CA ASP A 34 -0.90 -1.56 5.75
C ASP A 34 -1.47 -1.19 4.37
N PHE A 35 -0.59 -0.84 3.43
CA PHE A 35 -0.93 -0.53 2.04
C PHE A 35 -0.32 -1.55 1.06
N LEU A 36 -1.15 -2.06 0.16
CA LEU A 36 -0.71 -2.70 -1.08
C LEU A 36 -0.52 -1.63 -2.14
N VAL A 37 0.62 -1.66 -2.81
CA VAL A 37 0.91 -0.77 -3.94
C VAL A 37 1.29 -1.56 -5.18
N ARG A 38 0.75 -1.14 -6.32
CA ARG A 38 1.17 -1.55 -7.65
C ARG A 38 1.63 -0.31 -8.40
N PHE A 39 2.83 -0.34 -8.94
CA PHE A 39 3.36 0.73 -9.78
C PHE A 39 3.09 0.44 -11.25
N LYS A 40 2.95 1.51 -12.04
CA LYS A 40 2.83 1.42 -13.49
C LYS A 40 4.05 0.68 -14.09
N PRO A 41 3.89 -0.03 -15.21
CA PRO A 41 5.00 -0.69 -15.89
C PRO A 41 6.19 0.26 -16.12
N GLY A 42 7.41 -0.19 -15.77
CA GLY A 42 8.62 0.63 -15.89
C GLY A 42 8.78 1.74 -14.84
N ARG A 43 7.84 1.88 -13.89
CA ARG A 43 7.90 2.86 -12.79
C ARG A 43 8.17 2.24 -11.41
N THR A 44 8.46 0.94 -11.34
CA THR A 44 8.79 0.29 -10.06
C THR A 44 10.05 0.92 -9.46
N PRO A 45 9.96 1.50 -8.25
CA PRO A 45 11.07 2.20 -7.63
C PRO A 45 12.15 1.23 -7.14
N GLY A 46 13.41 1.69 -7.13
CA GLY A 46 14.49 1.05 -6.38
C GLY A 46 14.32 1.23 -4.86
N LEU A 47 15.16 0.57 -4.07
CA LEU A 47 15.05 0.51 -2.61
C LEU A 47 14.97 1.89 -1.93
N PHE A 48 15.85 2.83 -2.30
CA PHE A 48 15.88 4.17 -1.70
C PHE A 48 14.63 4.99 -2.02
N VAL A 49 14.16 4.92 -3.26
CA VAL A 49 12.95 5.61 -3.69
C VAL A 49 11.72 5.00 -3.02
N ALA A 50 11.65 3.68 -2.90
CA ALA A 50 10.59 3.00 -2.16
C ALA A 50 10.55 3.42 -0.68
N ALA A 51 11.71 3.61 -0.04
CA ALA A 51 11.79 4.12 1.32
C ALA A 51 11.27 5.57 1.43
N GLN A 52 11.57 6.41 0.43
CA GLN A 52 11.03 7.78 0.37
C GLN A 52 9.51 7.80 0.19
N ILE A 53 8.97 6.99 -0.72
CA ILE A 53 7.53 6.83 -0.95
C ILE A 53 6.82 6.42 0.34
N ARG A 54 7.38 5.43 1.06
CA ARG A 54 6.82 4.96 2.34
C ARG A 54 6.83 6.06 3.40
N ARG A 55 7.94 6.78 3.53
CA ARG A 55 8.07 7.89 4.50
C ARG A 55 7.05 8.98 4.22
N GLU A 56 6.92 9.39 2.97
CA GLU A 56 5.98 10.43 2.60
C GLU A 56 4.52 10.02 2.83
N LEU A 57 4.17 8.76 2.53
CA LEU A 57 2.84 8.23 2.82
C LEU A 57 2.58 8.18 4.34
N ALA A 58 3.58 7.81 5.14
CA ALA A 58 3.51 7.83 6.59
C ALA A 58 3.29 9.27 7.14
N ASP A 59 4.01 10.25 6.60
CA ASP A 59 3.87 11.66 6.97
C ASP A 59 2.46 12.18 6.64
N MET A 60 1.92 11.79 5.48
CA MET A 60 0.54 12.13 5.08
C MET A 60 -0.51 11.49 6.00
N CYS A 61 -0.29 10.24 6.41
CA CYS A 61 -1.17 9.53 7.34
C CYS A 61 -0.98 9.92 8.80
N ARG A 62 0.10 10.67 9.13
CA ARG A 62 0.58 10.95 10.49
C ARG A 62 0.74 9.70 11.35
N ARG A 63 1.02 8.57 10.70
CA ARG A 63 1.07 7.24 11.30
C ARG A 63 2.10 6.41 10.57
N ARG A 64 2.60 5.38 11.24
CA ARG A 64 3.44 4.38 10.61
C ARG A 64 2.66 3.67 9.50
N VAL A 65 3.34 3.46 8.39
CA VAL A 65 2.79 2.83 7.18
C VAL A 65 3.71 1.68 6.79
N ASP A 66 3.12 0.49 6.60
CA ASP A 66 3.77 -0.58 5.85
C ASP A 66 3.32 -0.52 4.39
N LEU A 67 4.29 -0.51 3.48
CA LEU A 67 4.05 -0.42 2.05
C LEU A 67 4.55 -1.69 1.38
N VAL A 68 3.61 -2.52 0.96
CA VAL A 68 3.86 -3.84 0.38
C VAL A 68 3.56 -3.83 -1.11
N HIS A 69 4.53 -4.26 -1.91
CA HIS A 69 4.35 -4.35 -3.35
C HIS A 69 3.41 -5.51 -3.71
N ARG A 70 2.25 -5.20 -4.30
CA ARG A 70 1.18 -6.16 -4.60
C ARG A 70 1.67 -7.37 -5.43
N PRO A 71 2.49 -7.20 -6.49
CA PRO A 71 3.06 -8.34 -7.23
C PRO A 71 3.87 -9.32 -6.38
N THR A 72 4.48 -8.89 -5.28
CA THR A 72 5.21 -9.78 -4.36
C THR A 72 4.27 -10.69 -3.59
N ILE A 73 3.09 -10.19 -3.20
CA ILE A 73 2.05 -10.99 -2.54
C ILE A 73 1.42 -11.98 -3.52
N GLU A 74 1.12 -11.54 -4.74
CA GLU A 74 0.57 -12.40 -5.80
C GLU A 74 1.47 -13.59 -6.12
N ARG A 75 2.79 -13.39 -6.10
CA ARG A 75 3.80 -14.44 -6.32
C ARG A 75 4.14 -15.25 -5.05
N SER A 76 3.58 -14.91 -3.90
CA SER A 76 3.87 -15.60 -2.65
C SER A 76 3.45 -17.07 -2.70
N ARG A 77 4.35 -17.97 -2.29
CA ARG A 77 4.07 -19.42 -2.19
C ARG A 77 3.05 -19.74 -1.09
N ASN A 78 2.89 -18.87 -0.10
CA ASN A 78 1.91 -19.04 0.97
C ASN A 78 0.50 -18.64 0.46
N TYR A 79 -0.21 -19.63 -0.09
CA TYR A 79 -1.55 -19.47 -0.64
C TYR A 79 -2.54 -18.85 0.35
N ILE A 80 -2.55 -19.32 1.60
CA ILE A 80 -3.50 -18.87 2.63
C ILE A 80 -3.30 -17.38 2.90
N ARG A 81 -2.05 -16.95 3.12
CA ARG A 81 -1.72 -15.54 3.35
C ARG A 81 -2.05 -14.68 2.14
N ARG A 82 -1.66 -15.12 0.94
CA ARG A 82 -1.95 -14.42 -0.32
C ARG A 82 -3.45 -14.20 -0.51
N LYS A 83 -4.24 -15.27 -0.39
CA LYS A 83 -5.69 -15.22 -0.54
C LYS A 83 -6.32 -14.24 0.45
N LYS A 84 -5.98 -14.37 1.74
CA LYS A 84 -6.51 -13.48 2.80
C LYS A 84 -6.19 -12.00 2.55
N ILE A 85 -4.96 -11.69 2.14
CA ILE A 85 -4.55 -10.31 1.85
C ILE A 85 -5.29 -9.75 0.64
N LEU A 86 -5.32 -10.49 -0.47
CA LEU A 86 -5.91 -10.00 -1.72
C LEU A 86 -7.45 -9.90 -1.65
N GLU A 87 -8.11 -10.80 -0.93
CA GLU A 87 -9.57 -10.77 -0.77
C GLU A 87 -10.05 -9.68 0.20
N SER A 88 -9.24 -9.36 1.22
CA SER A 88 -9.58 -8.27 2.16
C SER A 88 -9.20 -6.89 1.63
N ALA A 89 -8.30 -6.79 0.65
CA ALA A 89 -7.80 -5.52 0.18
C ALA A 89 -8.92 -4.58 -0.34
N ARG A 90 -8.94 -3.35 0.17
CA ARG A 90 -9.85 -2.28 -0.28
C ARG A 90 -9.08 -1.24 -1.07
N VAL A 91 -9.38 -1.14 -2.36
CA VAL A 91 -8.75 -0.16 -3.26
C VAL A 91 -9.17 1.25 -2.86
N VAL A 92 -8.19 2.13 -2.66
CA VAL A 92 -8.38 3.56 -2.38
C VAL A 92 -7.97 4.44 -3.56
N TYR A 93 -7.19 3.90 -4.49
CA TYR A 93 -6.78 4.57 -5.72
C TYR A 93 -6.51 3.54 -6.82
N ALA A 94 -6.96 3.82 -8.05
CA ALA A 94 -6.65 3.05 -9.24
C ALA A 94 -6.71 3.95 -10.49
N THR A 95 -5.83 3.71 -11.47
CA THR A 95 -5.83 4.39 -12.79
C THR A 95 -5.62 3.43 -13.93
#